data_AF-A0AAN7UHV3-F1
#
_entry.id   AF-A0AAN7UHV3-F1
#
_cell.length_a   1.000
_cell.length_b   1.000
_cell.length_c   1.000
_cell.angle_alpha   90.00
_cell.angle_beta   90.00
_cell.angle_gamma   90.00
#
_symmetry.space_group_name_H-M   'P 1'
#
loop_
_entity.id
_entity.type
_entity.pdbx_description
1 polymer ?
#
loop_
_entity_poly.entity_id
_entity_poly.type
_entity_poly.pdbx_seq_one_letter_code
_entity_poly.pdbx_strand_id
1 'polypeptide(L)'
;MPDVQVNYKVHMTQDHQLNGTIGTDGLATCVGVIARLVNGNTYCAHISCEMSGIAANLPIIATRTSAIMPLRIAVANVVSMHCATSNLIEPTSMAIYNGLVNTYGATVQPMQQGNGIYFDGNNVVVTAFGTNIIGTLDGPQEDNGPINVQN
;
A
#
# COMPACT_ATOMS: atom_id res chain seq x y z
N MET A 1 14.99 -30.77 -7.70
CA MET A 1 15.95 -29.73 -7.24
C MET A 1 15.45 -29.27 -5.88
N PRO A 2 16.30 -29.10 -4.85
CA PRO A 2 15.83 -28.54 -3.60
C PRO A 2 15.40 -27.09 -3.84
N ASP A 3 14.25 -26.71 -3.31
CA ASP A 3 13.72 -25.35 -3.45
C ASP A 3 14.73 -24.36 -2.85
N VAL A 4 15.16 -23.40 -3.67
CA VAL A 4 15.96 -22.26 -3.21
C VAL A 4 15.01 -21.32 -2.49
N GLN A 5 15.09 -21.27 -1.15
CA GLN A 5 14.40 -20.26 -0.37
C GLN A 5 15.14 -18.92 -0.55
N VAL A 6 14.47 -17.98 -1.22
CA VAL A 6 14.94 -16.60 -1.36
C VAL A 6 14.03 -15.71 -0.52
N ASN A 7 14.63 -14.92 0.38
CA ASN A 7 13.91 -13.93 1.17
C ASN A 7 13.59 -12.73 0.27
N TYR A 8 12.30 -12.49 0.01
CA TYR A 8 11.85 -11.35 -0.76
C TYR A 8 11.07 -10.36 0.12
N LYS A 9 11.23 -9.07 -0.18
CA LYS A 9 10.78 -7.96 0.64
C LYS A 9 9.66 -7.18 -0.06
N VAL A 10 8.51 -7.08 0.59
CA VAL A 10 7.51 -6.03 0.33
C VAL A 10 7.75 -4.98 1.41
N HIS A 11 8.14 -3.78 0.98
CA HIS A 11 8.46 -2.68 1.88
C HIS A 11 7.21 -1.85 2.11
N MET A 12 6.98 -1.48 3.35
CA MET A 12 6.03 -0.44 3.70
C MET A 12 6.85 0.71 4.24
N THR A 13 6.91 1.81 3.50
CA THR A 13 7.90 2.86 3.78
C THR A 13 7.45 3.81 4.88
N GLN A 14 6.14 4.04 5.02
CA GLN A 14 5.58 4.93 6.03
C GLN A 14 4.15 4.48 6.35
N ASP A 15 3.79 4.36 7.62
CA ASP A 15 2.40 4.30 8.05
C ASP A 15 2.10 5.23 9.21
N HIS A 16 0.96 5.91 9.13
CA HIS A 16 0.54 6.84 10.17
C HIS A 16 -0.98 6.85 10.30
N GLN A 17 -1.45 7.03 11.54
CA GLN A 17 -2.87 7.16 11.85
C GLN A 17 -3.14 8.56 12.40
N LEU A 18 -4.02 9.29 11.73
CA LEU A 18 -4.41 10.63 12.15
C LEU A 18 -5.90 10.88 11.83
N ASN A 19 -6.53 11.76 12.59
CA ASN A 19 -7.84 12.32 12.29
C ASN A 19 -7.68 13.68 11.58
N GLY A 20 -7.07 13.67 10.39
CA GLY A 20 -6.75 14.86 9.60
C GLY A 20 -6.08 14.51 8.28
N THR A 21 -5.51 15.50 7.59
CA THR A 21 -4.91 15.31 6.26
C THR A 21 -3.67 14.42 6.32
N ILE A 22 -3.61 13.42 5.44
CA ILE A 22 -2.50 12.44 5.36
C ILE A 22 -2.38 11.91 3.93
N GLY A 23 -1.17 11.65 3.44
CA GLY A 23 -0.99 11.13 2.08
C GLY A 23 0.42 10.68 1.76
N THR A 24 0.58 10.14 0.55
CA THR A 24 1.86 9.70 -0.01
C THR A 24 1.90 9.95 -1.52
N ASP A 25 3.07 10.32 -2.04
CA ASP A 25 3.33 10.48 -3.48
C ASP A 25 4.52 9.63 -3.96
N GLY A 26 4.96 9.86 -5.20
CA GLY A 26 6.09 9.16 -5.79
C GLY A 26 5.82 7.70 -6.12
N LEU A 27 4.58 7.36 -6.48
CA LEU A 27 4.08 5.98 -6.48
C LEU A 27 4.63 5.03 -7.54
N ALA A 28 5.55 5.45 -8.44
CA ALA A 28 6.25 4.61 -9.44
C ALA A 28 5.73 3.16 -9.64
N THR A 29 6.43 2.15 -9.11
CA THR A 29 6.02 0.72 -9.10
C THR A 29 5.38 0.30 -7.76
N CYS A 30 4.92 1.28 -7.00
CA CYS A 30 4.39 1.14 -5.65
C CYS A 30 2.86 1.28 -5.66
N VAL A 31 2.25 0.93 -4.54
CA VAL A 31 0.84 1.19 -4.26
C VAL A 31 0.72 2.10 -3.04
N GLY A 32 0.16 3.28 -3.24
CA GLY A 32 -0.28 4.16 -2.17
C GLY A 32 -1.63 3.71 -1.65
N VAL A 33 -1.82 3.70 -0.33
CA VAL A 33 -3.02 3.23 0.34
C VAL A 33 -3.52 4.30 1.31
N ILE A 34 -4.82 4.58 1.26
CA ILE A 34 -5.54 5.33 2.29
C ILE A 34 -6.70 4.46 2.78
N ALA A 35 -6.70 4.10 4.07
CA ALA A 35 -7.78 3.33 4.68
C ALA A 35 -8.52 4.15 5.75
N ARG A 36 -9.85 4.18 5.66
CA ARG A 36 -10.72 4.76 6.70
C ARG A 36 -10.99 3.72 7.76
N LEU A 37 -10.75 4.06 9.02
CA LEU A 37 -10.91 3.15 10.14
C LEU A 37 -12.23 3.38 10.89
N VAL A 38 -12.73 2.33 11.54
CA VAL A 38 -13.99 2.37 12.32
C VAL A 38 -13.97 3.38 13.46
N ASN A 39 -12.79 3.72 14.00
CA ASN A 39 -12.61 4.70 15.06
C ASN A 39 -12.56 6.16 14.57
N GLY A 40 -12.76 6.39 13.26
CA GLY A 40 -12.71 7.72 12.64
C GLY A 40 -11.32 8.16 12.19
N ASN A 41 -10.25 7.43 12.53
CA ASN A 41 -8.91 7.72 12.03
C ASN A 41 -8.75 7.30 10.57
N THR A 42 -7.74 7.87 9.93
CA THR A 42 -7.29 7.47 8.61
C THR A 42 -5.89 6.89 8.71
N TYR A 43 -5.68 5.76 8.03
CA TYR A 43 -4.39 5.13 7.85
C TYR A 43 -3.87 5.44 6.45
N CYS A 44 -2.58 5.77 6.34
CA CYS A 44 -1.88 5.91 5.05
C CYS A 44 -0.73 4.92 4.98
N ALA A 45 -0.49 4.32 3.81
CA ALA A 45 0.72 3.54 3.56
C ALA A 45 1.24 3.70 2.13
N HIS A 46 2.55 3.52 1.98
CA HIS A 46 3.22 3.42 0.69
C HIS A 46 3.92 2.06 0.60
N ILE A 47 3.32 1.15 -0.19
CA ILE A 47 3.76 -0.24 -0.32
C ILE A 47 4.57 -0.40 -1.60
N SER A 48 5.82 -0.82 -1.47
CA SER A 48 6.72 -1.10 -2.60
C SER A 48 7.24 -2.53 -2.54
N CYS A 49 7.85 -3.01 -3.62
CA CYS A 49 8.43 -4.34 -3.68
C CYS A 49 9.75 -4.32 -4.45
N GLU A 50 10.76 -5.00 -3.92
CA GLU A 50 12.06 -5.16 -4.59
C GLU A 50 12.08 -6.30 -5.63
N MET A 51 11.03 -7.13 -5.65
CA MET A 51 10.92 -8.20 -6.64
C MET A 51 10.54 -7.62 -8.01
N SER A 52 11.20 -8.10 -9.06
CA SER A 52 10.76 -7.80 -10.42
C SER A 52 9.35 -8.34 -10.67
N GLY A 53 8.49 -7.53 -11.29
CA GLY A 53 7.14 -7.88 -11.72
C GLY A 53 7.06 -8.88 -12.89
N ILE A 54 7.77 -10.01 -12.80
CA ILE A 54 7.66 -11.13 -13.74
C ILE A 54 6.58 -12.10 -13.27
N ALA A 55 5.95 -12.83 -14.20
CA ALA A 55 4.81 -13.71 -13.92
C ALA A 55 5.06 -14.72 -12.76
N ALA A 56 6.27 -15.28 -12.67
CA ALA A 56 6.65 -16.23 -11.62
C ALA A 56 6.64 -15.63 -10.20
N ASN A 57 6.84 -14.31 -10.08
CA ASN A 57 6.95 -13.61 -8.80
C ASN A 57 5.61 -13.05 -8.30
N LEU A 58 4.63 -12.85 -9.19
CA LEU A 58 3.37 -12.20 -8.82
C LEU A 58 2.62 -12.91 -7.67
N PRO A 59 2.53 -14.26 -7.63
CA PRO A 59 1.84 -14.93 -6.53
C PRO A 59 2.47 -14.66 -5.17
N ILE A 60 3.80 -14.69 -5.08
CA ILE A 60 4.50 -14.47 -3.80
C ILE A 60 4.42 -13.01 -3.36
N ILE A 61 4.44 -12.03 -4.28
CA ILE A 61 4.22 -10.61 -3.95
C ILE A 61 2.84 -10.42 -3.32
N ALA A 62 1.80 -11.02 -3.91
CA ALA A 62 0.44 -10.95 -3.38
C ALA A 62 0.33 -11.64 -2.00
N THR A 63 0.84 -12.87 -1.85
CA THR A 63 0.82 -13.60 -0.57
C THR A 63 1.55 -12.84 0.55
N ARG A 64 2.72 -12.26 0.25
CA ARG A 64 3.49 -11.48 1.22
C ARG A 64 2.76 -10.21 1.63
N THR A 65 2.17 -9.50 0.68
CA THR A 65 1.32 -8.34 0.96
C THR A 65 0.15 -8.74 1.87
N SER A 66 -0.51 -9.86 1.58
CA SER A 66 -1.64 -10.34 2.39
C SER A 66 -1.27 -10.72 3.82
N ALA A 67 -0.03 -11.15 4.06
CA ALA A 67 0.47 -11.50 5.38
C ALA A 67 0.91 -10.27 6.20
N ILE A 68 1.50 -9.25 5.57
CA ILE A 68 2.01 -8.06 6.28
C ILE A 68 0.88 -7.14 6.71
N MET A 69 -0.10 -6.91 5.83
CA MET A 69 -1.08 -5.84 6.05
C MET A 69 -1.93 -6.02 7.32
N PRO A 70 -2.41 -7.24 7.67
CA PRO A 70 -3.12 -7.47 8.93
C PRO A 70 -2.30 -7.17 10.19
N LEU A 71 -0.97 -7.21 10.12
CA LEU A 71 -0.08 -6.86 11.23
C LEU A 71 -0.02 -5.34 11.46
N ARG A 72 -0.43 -4.53 10.47
CA ARG A 72 -0.43 -3.07 10.51
C ARG A 72 -1.82 -2.51 10.79
N ILE A 73 -2.82 -3.01 10.08
CA ILE A 73 -4.23 -2.65 10.27
C ILE A 73 -5.10 -3.90 10.29
N ALA A 74 -5.78 -4.10 11.42
CA ALA A 74 -6.70 -5.23 11.59
C ALA A 74 -7.85 -5.14 10.57
N VAL A 75 -8.17 -6.26 9.90
CA VAL A 75 -9.21 -6.32 8.85
C VAL A 75 -10.56 -5.80 9.34
N ALA A 76 -10.97 -6.18 10.55
CA ALA A 76 -12.23 -5.75 11.15
C ALA A 76 -12.33 -4.24 11.42
N ASN A 77 -11.19 -3.53 11.41
CA ASN A 77 -11.13 -2.10 11.68
C ASN A 77 -11.21 -1.24 10.41
N VAL A 78 -11.22 -1.83 9.22
CA VAL A 78 -11.22 -1.10 7.94
C VAL A 78 -12.65 -0.93 7.42
N VAL A 79 -13.05 0.32 7.18
CA VAL A 79 -14.35 0.68 6.58
C VAL A 79 -14.23 0.72 5.06
N SER A 80 -13.20 1.41 4.56
CA SER A 80 -12.86 1.45 3.13
C SER A 80 -11.36 1.57 2.97
N MET A 81 -10.84 1.02 1.88
CA MET A 81 -9.43 1.12 1.49
C MET A 81 -9.34 1.60 0.06
N HIS A 82 -8.66 2.72 -0.15
CA HIS A 82 -8.44 3.35 -1.44
C HIS A 82 -6.98 3.15 -1.83
N CYS A 83 -6.75 2.70 -3.06
CA CYS A 83 -5.42 2.37 -3.57
C CYS A 83 -5.11 3.21 -4.81
N ALA A 84 -3.87 3.65 -4.95
CA ALA A 84 -3.38 4.31 -6.15
C ALA A 84 -2.01 3.78 -6.56
N THR A 85 -1.72 3.84 -7.86
CA THR A 85 -0.39 3.58 -8.44
C THR A 85 -0.15 4.55 -9.59
N SER A 86 1.11 4.79 -9.95
CA SER A 86 1.44 5.56 -11.14
C SER A 86 1.13 4.81 -12.45
N ASN A 87 0.99 3.48 -12.38
CA ASN A 87 0.80 2.66 -13.57
C ASN A 87 -0.07 1.42 -13.30
N LEU A 88 -1.33 1.45 -13.75
CA LEU A 88 -2.29 0.35 -13.56
C LEU A 88 -1.93 -0.95 -14.29
N ILE A 89 -1.05 -0.89 -15.30
CA ILE A 89 -0.61 -2.10 -16.02
C ILE A 89 0.70 -2.67 -15.45
N GLU A 90 1.30 -2.03 -14.44
CA GLU A 90 2.55 -2.49 -13.84
C GLU A 90 2.29 -3.75 -12.99
N PRO A 91 2.90 -4.91 -13.33
CA PRO A 91 2.55 -6.19 -12.71
C PRO A 91 2.79 -6.24 -11.20
N THR A 92 3.83 -5.57 -10.69
CA THR A 92 4.18 -5.56 -9.26
C THR A 92 3.08 -4.86 -8.46
N SER A 93 2.66 -3.67 -8.90
CA SER A 93 1.60 -2.86 -8.34
C SER A 93 0.27 -3.63 -8.34
N MET A 94 -0.02 -4.33 -9.44
CA MET A 94 -1.19 -5.20 -9.52
C MET A 94 -1.12 -6.39 -8.55
N ALA A 95 0.04 -7.01 -8.36
CA ALA A 95 0.20 -8.09 -7.40
C ALA A 95 0.05 -7.61 -5.95
N ILE A 96 0.59 -6.44 -5.61
CA ILE A 96 0.38 -5.78 -4.31
C ILE A 96 -1.11 -5.51 -4.10
N TYR A 97 -1.78 -4.88 -5.07
CA TYR A 97 -3.21 -4.61 -5.02
C TYR A 97 -4.04 -5.89 -4.83
N ASN A 98 -3.73 -6.96 -5.55
CA ASN A 98 -4.40 -8.25 -5.38
C ASN A 98 -4.20 -8.83 -3.98
N GLY A 99 -3.01 -8.65 -3.38
CA GLY A 99 -2.77 -9.00 -1.98
C GLY A 99 -3.67 -8.25 -1.02
N LEU A 100 -3.90 -6.95 -1.25
CA LEU A 100 -4.85 -6.13 -0.47
C LEU A 100 -6.28 -6.62 -0.65
N VAL A 101 -6.72 -6.87 -1.89
CA VAL A 101 -8.06 -7.40 -2.18
C VAL A 101 -8.29 -8.76 -1.51
N ASN A 102 -7.29 -9.66 -1.55
CA ASN A 102 -7.38 -10.96 -0.88
C ASN A 102 -7.53 -10.84 0.64
N THR A 103 -6.93 -9.82 1.25
CA THR A 103 -6.95 -9.61 2.71
C THR A 103 -8.19 -8.87 3.20
N TYR A 104 -8.60 -7.80 2.50
CA TYR A 104 -9.64 -6.88 2.96
C TYR A 104 -10.94 -6.98 2.16
N GLY A 105 -10.95 -7.75 1.08
CA GLY A 105 -12.14 -8.07 0.29
C GLY A 105 -12.83 -6.84 -0.27
N ALA A 106 -14.16 -6.79 -0.13
CA ALA A 106 -15.03 -5.77 -0.69
C ALA A 106 -14.80 -4.35 -0.13
N THR A 107 -14.01 -4.19 0.94
CA THR A 107 -13.65 -2.86 1.46
C THR A 107 -12.64 -2.15 0.57
N VAL A 108 -11.87 -2.91 -0.22
CA VAL A 108 -10.88 -2.36 -1.17
C VAL A 108 -11.60 -1.82 -2.39
N GLN A 109 -11.41 -0.52 -2.63
CA GLN A 109 -11.92 0.18 -3.81
C GLN A 109 -11.03 -0.10 -5.02
N PRO A 110 -11.55 -0.01 -6.26
CA PRO A 110 -10.76 -0.14 -7.47
C PRO A 110 -9.53 0.77 -7.44
N MET A 111 -8.35 0.20 -7.73
CA MET A 111 -7.11 0.96 -7.79
C MET A 111 -7.19 2.05 -8.86
N GLN A 112 -6.76 3.26 -8.50
CA GLN A 112 -6.76 4.43 -9.38
C GLN A 112 -5.35 4.77 -9.85
N GLN A 113 -5.25 5.46 -10.99
CA GLN A 113 -3.97 5.89 -11.53
C GLN A 113 -3.65 7.34 -11.14
N GLY A 114 -2.47 7.59 -10.60
CA GLY A 114 -2.01 8.92 -10.21
C GLY A 114 -0.60 8.95 -9.61
N ASN A 115 -0.07 10.16 -9.34
CA ASN A 115 1.27 10.32 -8.78
C ASN A 115 1.32 10.11 -7.26
N GLY A 116 0.17 10.23 -6.60
CA GLY A 116 0.01 10.14 -5.16
C GLY A 116 -1.45 10.00 -4.76
N ILE A 117 -1.68 9.76 -3.48
CA ILE A 117 -3.00 9.63 -2.87
C ILE A 117 -2.98 10.25 -1.48
N TYR A 118 -4.04 10.98 -1.12
CA TYR A 118 -4.17 11.58 0.20
C TYR A 118 -5.63 11.67 0.64
N PHE A 119 -5.83 11.79 1.94
CA PHE A 119 -7.09 12.18 2.55
C PHE A 119 -7.04 13.68 2.87
N ASP A 120 -8.00 14.47 2.39
CA ASP A 120 -8.03 15.92 2.57
C ASP A 120 -8.68 16.38 3.89
N GLY A 121 -9.14 15.43 4.72
CA GLY A 121 -9.96 15.66 5.91
C GLY A 121 -11.43 15.26 5.72
N ASN A 122 -11.88 15.14 4.47
CA ASN A 122 -13.25 14.75 4.11
C ASN A 122 -13.28 13.59 3.11
N ASN A 123 -12.46 13.65 2.07
CA ASN A 123 -12.43 12.73 0.94
C ASN A 123 -11.03 12.17 0.69
N VAL A 124 -10.97 11.00 0.06
CA VAL A 124 -9.74 10.48 -0.52
C VAL A 124 -9.59 11.03 -1.93
N VAL A 125 -8.43 11.60 -2.23
CA VAL A 125 -8.10 12.25 -3.49
C VAL A 125 -6.84 11.60 -4.06
N VAL A 126 -6.87 11.30 -5.36
CA VAL A 126 -5.71 10.82 -6.12
C VAL A 126 -5.17 11.98 -6.94
N THR A 127 -3.87 12.26 -6.82
CA THR A 127 -3.24 13.38 -7.52
C THR A 127 -2.98 13.05 -8.98
N ALA A 128 -3.21 14.04 -9.84
CA ALA A 128 -2.80 13.96 -11.24
C ALA A 128 -1.27 13.82 -11.37
N PHE A 129 -0.82 13.29 -12.50
CA PHE A 129 0.60 13.23 -12.83
C PHE A 129 1.25 14.62 -12.82
N GLY A 130 2.46 14.70 -12.26
CA GLY A 130 3.19 15.97 -12.13
C GLY A 130 2.78 16.85 -10.95
N THR A 131 1.74 16.46 -10.19
CA THR A 131 1.37 17.10 -8.94
C THR A 131 1.99 16.35 -7.77
N ASN A 132 2.81 17.04 -6.98
CA ASN A 132 3.39 16.50 -5.75
C ASN A 132 2.48 16.79 -4.56
N ILE A 133 2.51 15.92 -3.55
CA ILE A 133 1.85 16.18 -2.28
C ILE A 133 2.83 16.93 -1.40
N ILE A 134 2.49 18.18 -1.05
CA ILE A 134 3.34 18.99 -0.18
C ILE A 134 2.87 18.75 1.26
N GLY A 135 3.52 17.81 1.95
CA GLY A 135 3.34 17.63 3.39
C GLY A 135 3.92 18.81 4.17
N THR A 136 3.23 19.25 5.22
CA THR A 136 3.76 20.25 6.17
C THR A 136 4.50 19.60 7.34
N LEU A 137 4.32 18.29 7.51
CA LEU A 137 4.96 17.44 8.51
C LEU A 137 5.18 16.08 7.84
N ASP A 138 6.41 15.58 7.89
CA ASP A 138 6.67 14.19 7.51
C ASP A 138 6.12 13.29 8.62
N GLY A 139 5.47 12.20 8.24
CA GLY A 139 5.13 11.14 9.18
C GLY A 139 6.41 10.62 9.87
N PRO A 140 6.30 9.94 11.03
CA PRO A 140 7.46 9.25 11.57
C PRO A 140 8.03 8.38 10.45
N GLN A 141 9.33 8.52 10.16
CA GLN A 141 10.05 7.49 9.43
C GLN A 141 10.08 6.27 10.35
N GLU A 142 8.99 5.52 10.38
CA GLU A 142 8.99 4.18 10.92
C GLU A 142 9.76 3.33 9.93
N ASP A 143 11.09 3.48 9.97
CA ASP A 143 12.07 2.62 9.34
C ASP A 143 12.11 1.28 10.08
N ASN A 144 10.93 0.68 10.26
CA ASN A 144 10.79 -0.73 10.60
C ASN A 144 11.25 -1.62 9.43
N GLY A 145 11.74 -1.01 8.35
CA GLY A 145 12.21 -1.68 7.16
C GLY A 145 11.16 -2.63 6.58
N PRO A 146 11.53 -3.44 5.59
CA PRO A 146 10.69 -4.51 5.12
C PRO A 146 10.47 -5.51 6.26
N ILE A 147 9.20 -5.78 6.61
CA ILE A 147 8.87 -6.94 7.44
C ILE A 147 9.19 -8.18 6.61
N ASN A 148 10.22 -8.92 7.00
CA ASN A 148 10.48 -10.25 6.47
C ASN A 148 9.33 -11.16 6.91
N VAL A 149 8.40 -11.46 6.00
CA VAL A 149 7.52 -12.61 6.19
C VAL A 149 8.34 -13.84 5.80
N GLN A 150 8.47 -14.81 6.69
CA GLN A 150 9.00 -16.13 6.35
C GLN A 150 7.85 -17.01 5.85
N ASN A 151 8.13 -17.94 4.93
CA ASN A 151 7.13 -18.96 4.55
C ASN A 151 6.98 -20.00 5.66
#